data_AF-A0A838TLK7-F1
#
_entry.id   AF-A0A838TLK7-F1
#
_cell.length_a   1.000
_cell.length_b   1.000
_cell.length_c   1.000
_cell.angle_alpha   90.00
_cell.angle_beta   90.00
_cell.angle_gamma   90.00
#
_symmetry.space_group_name_H-M   'P 1'
#
loop_
_entity.id
_entity.type
_entity.pdbx_description
1 polymer ?
#
loop_
_entity_poly.entity_id
_entity_poly.type
_entity_poly.pdbx_seq_one_letter_code
_entity_poly.pdbx_strand_id
1 'polypeptide(L)'
;MNLRYKAPDDFAVRADGRRKIKVIEIVPNQIITQQALENPKVVDGEAVPDPARDILKLVVLERHQATGNVGVGFVRGFGLQRGARASTVAHDAHNVVVVGTNDDDIRFAVRALEEMRGGQVAVA
;
A
#
# COMPACT_ATOMS: atom_id res chain seq x y z
N MET A 1 11.33 -7.08 13.93
CA MET A 1 9.98 -6.61 13.52
C MET A 1 9.02 -7.74 13.83
N ASN A 2 7.88 -7.47 14.48
CA ASN A 2 6.92 -8.50 14.85
C ASN A 2 5.76 -8.49 13.85
N LEU A 3 5.99 -9.06 12.67
CA LEU A 3 5.00 -9.10 11.59
C LEU A 3 4.22 -10.41 11.59
N ARG A 4 2.93 -10.32 11.29
CA ARG A 4 2.07 -11.46 10.96
C ARG A 4 1.16 -11.03 9.81
N TYR A 5 1.30 -11.67 8.65
CA TYR A 5 0.47 -11.46 7.46
C TYR A 5 0.66 -12.63 6.48
N LYS A 6 -0.25 -12.77 5.51
CA LYS A 6 -0.24 -13.74 4.43
C LYS A 6 -0.37 -13.02 3.10
N ALA A 7 0.74 -12.76 2.41
CA ALA A 7 0.72 -12.22 1.06
C ALA A 7 0.62 -13.35 0.01
N PRO A 8 -0.11 -13.16 -1.10
CA PRO A 8 -0.80 -11.93 -1.49
C PRO A 8 -2.21 -11.77 -0.87
N ASP A 9 -2.78 -12.79 -0.24
CA ASP A 9 -4.18 -12.83 0.23
C ASP A 9 -4.59 -11.61 1.08
N ASP A 10 -3.75 -11.21 2.05
CA ASP A 10 -4.02 -10.06 2.93
C ASP A 10 -3.90 -8.71 2.21
N PHE A 11 -3.35 -8.68 0.98
CA PHE A 11 -3.24 -7.48 0.14
C PHE A 11 -4.39 -7.38 -0.87
N ALA A 12 -5.22 -8.42 -1.00
CA ALA A 12 -6.30 -8.47 -1.97
C ALA A 12 -7.45 -7.52 -1.59
N VAL A 13 -7.99 -6.83 -2.59
CA VAL A 13 -9.20 -6.00 -2.42
C VAL A 13 -10.25 -6.51 -3.40
N ARG A 14 -11.24 -7.25 -2.90
CA ARG A 14 -12.31 -7.79 -3.76
C ARG A 14 -13.11 -6.67 -4.40
N ALA A 15 -13.32 -6.76 -5.70
CA ALA A 15 -14.24 -5.89 -6.42
C ALA A 15 -15.67 -6.34 -6.09
N ASP A 16 -16.30 -5.71 -5.10
CA ASP A 16 -17.62 -6.05 -4.57
C ASP A 16 -18.80 -5.52 -5.40
N GLY A 17 -18.58 -5.30 -6.70
CA GLY A 17 -19.58 -4.71 -7.59
C GLY A 17 -19.87 -3.23 -7.34
N ARG A 18 -19.23 -2.59 -6.34
CA ARG A 18 -19.27 -1.13 -6.19
C ARG A 18 -18.64 -0.49 -7.43
N ARG A 19 -19.34 0.52 -7.97
CA ARG A 19 -18.86 1.26 -9.15
C ARG A 19 -17.56 2.01 -8.88
N LYS A 20 -17.27 2.38 -7.63
CA LYS A 20 -16.14 3.23 -7.27
C LYS A 20 -15.43 2.78 -5.99
N ILE A 21 -14.13 2.96 -5.95
CA ILE A 21 -13.25 2.83 -4.78
C ILE A 21 -12.88 4.20 -4.23
N LYS A 22 -12.57 4.26 -2.93
CA LYS A 22 -11.96 5.44 -2.32
C LYS A 22 -10.47 5.44 -2.62
N VAL A 23 -9.96 6.56 -3.09
CA VAL A 23 -8.54 6.81 -3.30
C VAL A 23 -8.14 7.99 -2.43
N ILE A 24 -7.07 7.80 -1.66
CA ILE A 24 -6.43 8.87 -0.88
C ILE A 24 -5.66 9.74 -1.87
N GLU A 25 -5.98 11.01 -1.97
CA GLU A 25 -5.31 11.93 -2.88
C GLU A 25 -4.36 12.83 -2.10
N ILE A 26 -3.07 12.74 -2.44
CA ILE A 26 -2.02 13.54 -1.82
C ILE A 26 -2.15 14.97 -2.31
N VAL A 27 -2.19 15.91 -1.36
CA VAL A 27 -2.01 17.34 -1.66
C VAL A 27 -0.53 17.65 -1.50
N PRO A 28 0.18 18.07 -2.56
CA PRO A 28 1.62 18.33 -2.50
C PRO A 28 1.99 19.29 -1.37
N ASN A 29 3.06 18.95 -0.63
CA ASN A 29 3.59 19.72 0.49
C ASN A 29 2.63 19.91 1.67
N GLN A 30 1.62 19.04 1.83
CA GLN A 30 0.67 19.09 2.94
C GLN A 30 0.52 17.73 3.62
N ILE A 31 0.18 17.76 4.91
CA ILE A 31 -0.16 16.56 5.70
C ILE A 31 -1.61 16.12 5.44
N ILE A 32 -2.47 17.06 5.04
CA ILE A 32 -3.86 16.76 4.73
C ILE A 32 -3.97 16.05 3.38
N THR A 33 -4.92 15.13 3.29
CA THR A 33 -5.26 14.40 2.07
C THR A 33 -6.69 14.72 1.66
N GLN A 34 -6.98 14.58 0.37
CA GLN A 34 -8.35 14.61 -0.13
C GLN A 34 -8.85 13.18 -0.37
N GLN A 35 -10.17 13.05 -0.55
CA GLN A 35 -10.79 11.80 -0.95
C GLN A 35 -11.24 11.92 -2.41
N ALA A 36 -10.78 11.00 -3.25
CA ALA A 36 -11.31 10.79 -4.59
C ALA A 36 -12.16 9.52 -4.66
N LEU A 37 -13.17 9.51 -5.53
CA LEU A 37 -13.96 8.33 -5.86
C LEU A 37 -13.72 7.94 -7.31
N GLU A 38 -13.03 6.81 -7.48
CA GLU A 38 -12.48 6.38 -8.77
C GLU A 38 -13.04 5.03 -9.20
N ASN A 39 -13.15 4.82 -10.52
CA ASN A 39 -13.44 3.48 -11.03
C ASN A 39 -12.19 2.60 -10.84
N PRO A 40 -12.30 1.44 -10.15
CA PRO A 40 -11.15 0.56 -9.96
C PRO A 40 -10.72 -0.06 -11.29
N LYS A 41 -9.41 -0.26 -11.45
CA LYS A 41 -8.93 -1.26 -12.41
C LYS A 41 -9.15 -2.62 -11.76
N VAL A 42 -9.87 -3.52 -12.45
CA VAL A 42 -10.21 -4.84 -11.92
C VAL A 42 -9.52 -5.91 -12.76
N VAL A 43 -8.85 -6.84 -12.09
CA VAL A 43 -8.25 -8.05 -12.68
C VAL A 43 -8.65 -9.23 -11.82
N ASP A 44 -9.17 -10.30 -12.43
CA ASP A 44 -9.59 -11.53 -11.74
C ASP A 44 -10.53 -11.31 -10.53
N GLY A 45 -11.39 -10.29 -10.61
CA GLY A 45 -12.34 -9.96 -9.54
C GLY A 45 -11.76 -9.14 -8.39
N GLU A 46 -10.52 -8.65 -8.51
CA GLU A 46 -9.86 -7.82 -7.51
C GLU A 46 -9.54 -6.43 -8.05
N ALA A 47 -9.68 -5.42 -7.21
CA ALA A 47 -9.19 -4.08 -7.49
C ALA A 47 -7.66 -4.07 -7.36
N VAL A 48 -6.98 -3.68 -8.44
CA VAL A 48 -5.52 -3.67 -8.54
C VAL A 48 -4.99 -2.25 -8.76
N PRO A 49 -3.68 -2.00 -8.50
CA PRO A 49 -3.05 -0.74 -8.86
C PRO A 49 -3.22 -0.39 -10.35
N ASP A 50 -3.28 0.90 -10.63
CA ASP A 50 -3.30 1.48 -11.96
C ASP A 50 -2.25 2.61 -12.08
N PRO A 51 -0.96 2.28 -12.27
CA PRO A 51 0.12 3.27 -12.36
C PRO A 51 -0.06 4.30 -13.48
N ALA A 52 -0.78 3.94 -14.56
CA ALA A 52 -1.07 4.86 -15.66
C ALA A 52 -1.99 6.01 -15.23
N ARG A 53 -2.82 5.81 -14.19
CA ARG A 53 -3.65 6.83 -13.55
C ARG A 53 -3.09 7.31 -12.21
N ASP A 54 -1.86 6.93 -11.89
CA ASP A 54 -1.20 7.14 -10.59
C ASP A 54 -2.08 6.68 -9.42
N ILE A 55 -2.79 5.55 -9.56
CA ILE A 55 -3.53 4.95 -8.44
C ILE A 55 -2.73 3.74 -7.98
N LEU A 56 -2.04 3.86 -6.86
CA LEU A 56 -1.17 2.82 -6.32
C LEU A 56 -1.82 2.11 -5.14
N LYS A 57 -1.43 0.86 -4.87
CA LYS A 57 -1.88 0.18 -3.65
C LYS A 57 -1.04 0.65 -2.47
N LEU A 58 -1.72 0.98 -1.37
CA LEU A 58 -1.13 1.36 -0.09
C LEU A 58 -1.44 0.26 0.92
N VAL A 59 -0.41 -0.31 1.53
CA VAL A 59 -0.50 -1.37 2.54
C VAL A 59 0.12 -0.89 3.83
N VAL A 60 -0.59 -1.07 4.94
CA VAL A 60 -0.12 -0.80 6.30
C VAL A 60 -0.15 -2.10 7.09
N LEU A 61 0.99 -2.53 7.62
CA LEU A 61 1.12 -3.74 8.44
C LEU A 61 1.48 -3.38 9.87
N GLU A 62 0.69 -3.91 10.81
CA GLU A 62 1.03 -3.83 12.23
C GLU A 62 2.30 -4.64 12.51
N ARG A 63 3.27 -4.03 13.22
CA ARG A 63 4.63 -4.59 13.34
C ARG A 63 5.17 -4.73 14.76
N HIS A 64 4.39 -4.35 15.76
CA HIS A 64 4.79 -4.27 17.16
C HIS A 64 4.34 -5.51 17.93
N GLN A 65 3.13 -5.99 17.70
CA GLN A 65 2.47 -7.04 18.48
C GLN A 65 2.09 -8.29 17.66
N ALA A 66 2.43 -8.34 16.38
CA ALA A 66 2.08 -9.44 15.48
C ALA A 66 0.58 -9.76 15.48
N THR A 67 -0.26 -8.72 15.54
CA THR A 67 -1.73 -8.83 15.61
C THR A 67 -2.35 -9.43 14.35
N GLY A 68 -1.65 -9.44 13.21
CA GLY A 68 -2.24 -9.83 11.94
C GLY A 68 -3.00 -8.69 11.25
N ASN A 69 -3.03 -7.49 11.83
CA ASN A 69 -3.78 -6.38 11.24
C ASN A 69 -3.08 -5.86 9.99
N VAL A 70 -3.80 -5.91 8.87
CA VAL A 70 -3.37 -5.39 7.57
C VAL A 70 -4.42 -4.41 7.06
N GLY A 71 -4.00 -3.16 6.84
CA GLY A 71 -4.80 -2.16 6.16
C GLY A 71 -4.41 -2.08 4.70
N VAL A 72 -5.39 -2.17 3.79
CA VAL A 72 -5.17 -2.04 2.35
C VAL A 72 -6.05 -0.95 1.79
N GLY A 73 -5.49 -0.09 0.95
CA GLY A 73 -6.20 0.98 0.26
C GLY A 73 -5.48 1.42 -1.01
N PHE A 74 -5.95 2.53 -1.57
CA PHE A 74 -5.39 3.11 -2.78
C PHE A 74 -5.01 4.57 -2.56
N VAL A 75 -3.93 5.00 -3.19
CA VAL A 75 -3.39 6.36 -3.07
C VAL A 75 -2.97 6.91 -4.43
N ARG A 76 -3.13 8.23 -4.61
CA ARG A 76 -2.71 8.98 -5.78
C ARG A 76 -1.79 10.14 -5.38
N GLY A 77 -0.81 10.43 -6.23
CA GLY A 77 0.13 11.55 -6.10
C GLY A 77 1.59 11.12 -5.89
N PHE A 78 1.92 9.84 -6.03
CA PHE A 78 3.29 9.34 -5.86
C PHE A 78 4.08 9.26 -7.17
N GLY A 79 3.40 9.10 -8.31
CA GLY A 79 4.00 9.05 -9.64
C GLY A 79 4.83 7.79 -9.93
N LEU A 80 4.75 6.75 -9.09
CA LEU A 80 5.50 5.50 -9.33
C LEU A 80 4.93 4.75 -10.54
N GLN A 81 5.80 4.45 -11.51
CA GLN A 81 5.43 3.66 -12.70
C GLN A 81 5.80 2.18 -12.58
N ARG A 82 6.70 1.84 -11.65
CA ARG A 82 7.09 0.47 -11.30
C ARG A 82 7.60 0.45 -9.85
N GLY A 83 7.75 -0.74 -9.28
CA GLY A 83 8.36 -0.89 -7.97
C GLY A 83 7.43 -0.51 -6.81
N ALA A 84 8.07 -0.23 -5.67
CA ALA A 84 7.43 0.12 -4.40
C ALA A 84 8.33 1.01 -3.54
N ARG A 85 7.73 1.77 -2.62
CA ARG A 85 8.41 2.52 -1.55
C ARG A 85 7.84 2.10 -0.22
N ALA A 86 8.72 1.77 0.72
CA ALA A 86 8.35 1.30 2.04
C ALA A 86 9.08 2.08 3.14
N SER A 87 8.40 2.28 4.27
CA SER A 87 8.97 2.93 5.44
C SER A 87 8.43 2.30 6.71
N THR A 88 9.27 2.30 7.75
CA THR A 88 8.81 2.07 9.13
C THR A 88 8.80 3.33 9.99
N VAL A 89 9.14 4.48 9.39
CA VAL A 89 8.95 5.80 9.97
C VAL A 89 7.66 6.35 9.37
N ALA A 90 6.55 6.22 10.11
CA ALA A 90 5.21 6.57 9.70
C ALA A 90 4.44 7.11 10.91
N HIS A 91 4.39 8.44 11.03
CA HIS A 91 3.88 9.11 12.21
C HIS A 91 2.40 8.82 12.47
N ASP A 92 1.96 8.48 13.70
CA ASP A 92 2.73 8.23 14.93
C ASP A 92 2.70 6.75 15.37
N ALA A 93 1.99 5.90 14.63
CA ALA A 93 1.92 4.47 14.94
C ALA A 93 3.23 3.74 14.59
N HIS A 94 4.01 4.30 13.65
CA HIS A 94 5.23 3.71 13.13
C HIS A 94 5.05 2.24 12.75
N ASN A 95 3.93 1.90 12.11
CA ASN A 95 3.73 0.61 11.46
C ASN A 95 4.53 0.54 10.15
N VAL A 96 4.63 -0.65 9.53
CA VAL A 96 5.17 -0.72 8.16
C VAL A 96 4.13 -0.08 7.25
N VAL A 97 4.54 0.88 6.41
CA VAL A 97 3.72 1.44 5.34
C VAL A 97 4.43 1.24 4.01
N VAL A 98 3.71 0.73 3.02
CA VAL A 98 4.25 0.47 1.68
C VAL A 98 3.27 0.98 0.64
N VAL A 99 3.77 1.76 -0.32
CA VAL A 99 3.05 2.08 -1.55
C VAL A 99 3.71 1.36 -2.70
N GLY A 100 2.94 0.73 -3.58
CA GLY A 100 3.52 -0.02 -4.70
C GLY A 100 2.59 -0.18 -5.90
N THR A 101 3.22 -0.58 -6.99
CA THR A 101 2.57 -0.76 -8.30
C THR A 101 2.04 -2.18 -8.53
N ASN A 102 2.46 -3.13 -7.71
CA ASN A 102 2.01 -4.53 -7.71
C ASN A 102 2.32 -5.19 -6.35
N ASP A 103 1.72 -6.34 -6.09
CA ASP A 103 1.80 -7.00 -4.78
C ASP A 103 3.15 -7.68 -4.53
N ASP A 104 3.86 -8.09 -5.58
CA ASP A 104 5.17 -8.72 -5.46
C ASP A 104 6.23 -7.72 -4.98
N ASP A 105 6.26 -6.51 -5.55
CA ASP A 105 7.16 -5.44 -5.13
C ASP A 105 6.84 -4.95 -3.72
N ILE A 106 5.54 -4.88 -3.37
CA ILE A 106 5.11 -4.56 -2.01
C ILE A 106 5.63 -5.61 -1.03
N ARG A 107 5.42 -6.90 -1.34
CA ARG A 107 5.90 -8.02 -0.52
C ARG A 107 7.42 -8.01 -0.39
N PHE A 108 8.15 -7.77 -1.48
CA PHE A 108 9.60 -7.66 -1.47
C PHE A 108 10.07 -6.53 -0.54
N ALA A 109 9.46 -5.35 -0.64
CA ALA A 109 9.81 -4.21 0.20
C ALA A 109 9.55 -4.49 1.70
N VAL A 110 8.45 -5.17 2.04
CA VAL A 110 8.16 -5.59 3.42
C VAL A 110 9.23 -6.54 3.95
N ARG A 111 9.63 -7.55 3.15
CA ARG A 111 10.67 -8.51 3.54
C ARG A 111 12.02 -7.83 3.76
N ALA A 112 12.42 -6.93 2.86
CA ALA A 112 13.65 -6.17 3.01
C ALA A 112 13.65 -5.32 4.30
N LEU A 113 12.53 -4.66 4.64
CA LEU A 113 12.40 -3.95 5.90
C LEU A 113 12.52 -4.87 7.12
N GLU A 114 11.99 -6.10 7.04
CA GLU A 114 12.07 -7.09 8.11
C GLU A 114 13.52 -7.55 8.34
N GLU A 115 14.24 -7.88 7.27
CA GLU A 115 15.65 -8.27 7.29
C GLU A 115 16.53 -7.16 7.87
N MET A 116 16.27 -5.91 7.47
CA MET A 116 16.96 -4.72 7.97
C MET A 116 16.53 -4.30 9.38
N ARG A 117 15.49 -4.92 9.95
CA ARG A 117 14.87 -4.60 11.25
C ARG A 117 14.30 -3.17 11.32
N GLY A 118 13.83 -2.65 10.19
CA GLY A 118 13.27 -1.31 10.05
C GLY A 118 14.13 -0.40 9.16
N GLY A 119 13.56 0.75 8.80
CA GLY A 119 14.20 1.72 7.90
C GLY A 119 13.29 2.13 6.75
N GLN A 120 13.89 2.30 5.58
CA GLN A 120 13.21 2.66 4.33
C GLN A 120 13.76 1.79 3.20
N VAL A 121 12.89 1.38 2.27
CA VAL A 121 13.25 0.55 1.12
C VAL A 121 12.61 1.14 -0.13
N ALA A 122 13.35 1.13 -1.24
CA ALA A 122 12.85 1.40 -2.58
C ALA A 122 13.12 0.18 -3.46
N VAL A 123 12.10 -0.22 -4.23
CA VAL A 123 12.14 -1.31 -5.21
C VAL A 123 11.94 -0.69 -6.59
N ALA A 124 12.67 -1.14 -7.60
CA ALA A 124 12.71 -0.53 -8.94
C ALA A 124 12.83 -1.56 -10.05
#